data_AF-A0A7K4H1G8-F1
#
_entry.id   AF-A0A7K4H1G8-F1
#
_cell.length_a   1.000
_cell.length_b   1.000
_cell.length_c   1.000
_cell.angle_alpha   90.00
_cell.angle_beta   90.00
_cell.angle_gamma   90.00
#
_symmetry.space_group_name_H-M   'P 1'
#
loop_
_entity.id
_entity.type
_entity.pdbx_description
1 polymer ?
#
loop_
_entity_poly.entity_id
_entity_poly.type
_entity_poly.pdbx_seq_one_letter_code
_entity_poly.pdbx_strand_id
1 'polypeptide(L)'
;MDVRIFQFNGCNKCFNETILLKGESKYKVEFIQNPRNWKEEKTDVSIITGFLLPENKDALNKIKKNSGKVIAYGNCATTGGVFALANQKGHEVSPLNKIIEDSISINSCLGEIEELKQEIEENGLPKLKNLCIVCGRRKTCDYLDDVKRQIDLEDTETCFNDLGYLCNGFVSKECKERCIDYNAPCRGCKPIIERSGIRMLGMFGTLMGNIEVATEHSEKGATDKLADKDDDVTENLPDIVGNFFRFTLPTSGLPKGRIASSGTLLEDVFTGRLIEELPLISGLLGGDHSISLTLKIIETYEEANNIEISKQTKKYRNDLLKLEDELQKAIQSKNPDQYKKITEEIRKIGGNMNLSNVFFGGFRSQINDKDNFEDYKSHVFDVVEGTYKNGSVEFTIDPIGIVKEIKIKEGLK
;
A
#
# COMPACT_ATOMS: atom_id res chain seq x y z
N MET A 1 22.51 -14.05 18.73
CA MET A 1 21.11 -14.52 18.60
C MET A 1 20.89 -14.96 17.17
N ASP A 2 20.38 -16.17 16.97
CA ASP A 2 20.04 -16.70 15.66
C ASP A 2 18.68 -16.14 15.20
N VAL A 3 18.70 -15.41 14.08
CA VAL A 3 17.53 -14.76 13.50
C VAL A 3 17.29 -15.29 12.10
N ARG A 4 16.12 -15.89 11.87
CA ARG A 4 15.76 -16.48 10.58
C ARG A 4 14.60 -15.72 9.97
N ILE A 5 14.76 -15.35 8.70
CA ILE A 5 13.84 -14.46 8.00
C ILE A 5 13.22 -15.24 6.86
N PHE A 6 11.90 -15.40 6.88
CA PHE A 6 11.16 -16.23 5.96
C PHE A 6 10.32 -15.37 5.04
N GLN A 7 10.62 -15.40 3.75
CA GLN A 7 9.77 -14.81 2.72
C GLN A 7 8.77 -15.86 2.23
N PHE A 8 7.49 -15.56 2.40
CA PHE A 8 6.38 -16.26 1.73
C PHE A 8 6.04 -15.55 0.42
N ASN A 9 4.76 -15.35 0.11
CA ASN A 9 4.33 -14.76 -1.15
C ASN A 9 4.37 -13.22 -1.12
N GLY A 10 4.46 -12.59 -2.28
CA GLY A 10 4.28 -11.15 -2.44
C GLY A 10 5.57 -10.36 -2.62
N CYS A 11 5.51 -9.04 -2.36
CA CYS A 11 6.45 -8.06 -2.90
C CYS A 11 7.88 -8.03 -2.34
N ASN A 12 8.32 -8.96 -1.50
CA ASN A 12 9.68 -9.01 -0.90
C ASN A 12 10.23 -7.75 -0.17
N LYS A 13 9.56 -6.59 -0.14
CA LYS A 13 10.12 -5.35 0.44
C LYS A 13 10.45 -5.47 1.92
N CYS A 14 9.54 -6.01 2.72
CA CYS A 14 9.77 -6.22 4.15
C CYS A 14 10.92 -7.23 4.37
N PHE A 15 11.04 -8.25 3.53
CA PHE A 15 12.17 -9.17 3.58
C PHE A 15 13.49 -8.46 3.28
N ASN A 16 13.52 -7.62 2.25
CA ASN A 16 14.72 -6.87 1.89
C ASN A 16 15.08 -5.81 2.94
N GLU A 17 14.11 -5.17 3.59
CA GLU A 17 14.37 -4.21 4.68
C GLU A 17 15.13 -4.86 5.84
N THR A 18 14.92 -6.15 6.08
CA THR A 18 15.66 -6.88 7.11
C THR A 18 17.15 -7.09 6.80
N ILE A 19 17.63 -6.76 5.59
CA ILE A 19 19.08 -6.69 5.29
C ILE A 19 19.78 -5.78 6.29
N LEU A 20 19.11 -4.72 6.77
CA LEU A 20 19.62 -3.81 7.79
C LEU A 20 19.96 -4.50 9.12
N LEU A 21 19.38 -5.66 9.43
CA LEU A 21 19.75 -6.46 10.61
C LEU A 21 21.18 -7.01 10.48
N LYS A 22 21.72 -7.21 9.27
CA LYS A 22 23.10 -7.67 9.08
C LYS A 22 24.14 -6.62 9.50
N GLY A 23 23.76 -5.35 9.63
CA GLY A 23 24.63 -4.31 10.17
C GLY A 23 24.91 -4.48 11.67
N GLU A 24 24.14 -5.33 12.36
CA GLU A 24 24.25 -5.55 13.80
C GLU A 24 25.00 -6.86 14.07
N SER A 25 26.20 -6.77 14.66
CA SER A 25 27.06 -7.94 14.92
C SER A 25 26.47 -8.98 15.88
N LYS A 26 25.46 -8.59 16.67
CA LYS A 26 24.74 -9.44 17.62
C LYS A 26 23.76 -10.44 16.97
N TYR A 27 23.38 -10.20 15.72
CA TYR A 27 22.46 -11.06 14.98
C TYR A 27 23.20 -11.98 14.02
N LYS A 28 22.94 -13.28 14.13
CA LYS A 28 23.30 -14.24 13.10
C LYS A 28 22.08 -14.44 12.20
N VAL A 29 22.05 -13.64 11.12
CA VAL A 29 20.89 -13.53 10.23
C VAL A 29 20.98 -14.54 9.08
N GLU A 30 19.92 -15.32 8.89
CA GLU A 30 19.73 -16.19 7.73
C GLU A 30 18.45 -15.83 6.97
N PHE A 31 18.56 -15.78 5.64
CA PHE A 31 17.48 -15.40 4.73
C PHE A 31 16.95 -16.63 4.00
N ILE A 32 15.66 -16.92 4.16
CA ILE A 32 15.00 -18.13 3.67
C ILE A 32 13.85 -17.73 2.73
N GLN A 33 14.10 -17.82 1.42
CA GLN A 33 13.10 -17.50 0.38
C GLN A 33 12.22 -18.68 -0.01
N ASN A 34 12.57 -19.90 0.41
CA ASN A 34 11.75 -21.09 0.19
C ASN A 34 11.43 -21.78 1.52
N PRO A 35 10.45 -21.26 2.29
CA PRO A 35 10.11 -21.78 3.61
C PRO A 35 9.70 -23.26 3.61
N ARG A 36 9.15 -23.78 2.50
CA ARG A 36 8.71 -25.19 2.38
C ARG A 36 9.87 -26.18 2.49
N ASN A 37 11.05 -25.78 2.04
CA ASN A 37 12.25 -26.63 2.01
C ASN A 37 13.22 -26.35 3.17
N TRP A 38 12.80 -25.55 4.16
CA TRP A 38 13.65 -25.23 5.30
C TRP A 38 13.90 -26.46 6.19
N LYS A 39 15.14 -26.58 6.69
CA LYS A 39 15.66 -27.78 7.38
C LYS A 39 15.26 -27.93 8.86
N GLU A 40 14.30 -27.14 9.33
CA GLU A 40 13.75 -27.23 10.69
C GLU A 40 14.80 -27.05 11.81
N GLU A 41 15.82 -26.22 11.55
CA GLU A 41 16.84 -25.91 12.55
C GLU A 41 16.27 -25.06 13.71
N LYS A 42 16.80 -25.24 14.92
CA LYS A 42 16.39 -24.43 16.08
C LYS A 42 16.78 -22.96 15.91
N THR A 43 15.85 -22.06 16.22
CA THR A 43 16.02 -20.61 16.08
C THR A 43 15.49 -19.83 17.26
N ASP A 44 16.20 -18.76 17.62
CA ASP A 44 15.77 -17.88 18.69
C ASP A 44 14.57 -17.06 18.20
N VAL A 45 14.70 -16.42 17.03
CA VAL A 45 13.65 -15.58 16.43
C VAL A 45 13.39 -15.97 14.98
N SER A 46 12.12 -16.11 14.63
CA SER A 46 11.64 -16.24 13.25
C SER A 46 10.82 -15.03 12.84
N ILE A 47 11.20 -14.42 11.73
CA ILE A 47 10.52 -13.26 11.14
C ILE A 47 9.80 -13.74 9.88
N ILE A 48 8.48 -13.55 9.83
CA ILE A 48 7.62 -13.97 8.73
C ILE A 48 7.24 -12.75 7.91
N THR A 49 7.57 -12.74 6.62
CA THR A 49 7.20 -11.70 5.66
C THR A 49 6.39 -12.28 4.51
N GLY A 50 5.60 -11.43 3.87
CA GLY A 50 4.74 -11.84 2.76
C GLY A 50 3.36 -12.30 3.19
N PHE A 51 2.47 -12.47 2.21
CA PHE A 51 1.09 -12.88 2.47
C PHE A 51 0.98 -14.40 2.51
N LEU A 52 -0.01 -14.89 3.26
CA LEU A 52 -0.16 -16.31 3.57
C LEU A 52 -1.41 -16.87 2.92
N LEU A 53 -1.23 -18.04 2.30
CA LEU A 53 -2.28 -18.85 1.70
C LEU A 53 -2.45 -20.16 2.51
N PRO A 54 -3.59 -20.87 2.37
CA PRO A 54 -3.84 -22.11 3.12
C PRO A 54 -2.71 -23.14 3.04
N GLU A 55 -2.06 -23.28 1.88
CA GLU A 55 -0.96 -24.22 1.67
C GLU A 55 0.35 -23.84 2.39
N ASN A 56 0.41 -22.68 3.05
CA ASN A 56 1.55 -22.28 3.87
C ASN A 56 1.51 -22.86 5.29
N LYS A 57 0.38 -23.43 5.72
CA LYS A 57 0.15 -23.90 7.08
C LYS A 57 1.22 -24.88 7.59
N ASP A 58 1.63 -25.85 6.79
CA ASP A 58 2.62 -26.85 7.20
C ASP A 58 4.00 -26.24 7.45
N ALA A 59 4.45 -25.34 6.57
CA ALA A 59 5.71 -24.63 6.75
C ALA A 59 5.68 -23.73 7.99
N LEU A 60 4.56 -23.04 8.23
CA LEU A 60 4.37 -22.19 9.41
C LEU A 60 4.38 -22.99 10.72
N ASN A 61 3.74 -24.16 10.75
CA ASN A 61 3.76 -25.05 11.92
C ASN A 61 5.17 -25.54 12.24
N LYS A 62 5.96 -25.88 11.21
CA LYS A 62 7.38 -26.24 11.37
C LYS A 62 8.20 -25.09 11.93
N ILE A 63 8.00 -23.88 11.41
CA ILE A 63 8.66 -22.68 11.91
C ILE A 63 8.31 -22.46 13.37
N LYS A 64 7.02 -22.50 13.73
CA LYS A 64 6.57 -22.32 15.12
C LYS A 64 7.22 -23.33 16.08
N LYS A 65 7.23 -24.61 15.73
CA LYS A 65 7.83 -25.68 16.56
C LYS A 65 9.32 -25.49 16.83
N ASN A 66 10.03 -24.82 15.92
CA ASN A 66 11.47 -24.66 15.97
C ASN A 66 11.92 -23.26 16.39
N SER A 67 10.99 -22.35 16.66
CA SER A 67 11.28 -20.95 17.03
C SER A 67 10.98 -20.67 18.49
N GLY A 68 11.87 -19.92 19.16
CA GLY A 68 11.56 -19.31 20.46
C GLY A 68 10.48 -18.23 20.33
N LYS A 69 10.67 -17.31 19.38
CA LYS A 69 9.76 -16.20 19.07
C LYS A 69 9.38 -16.19 17.58
N VAL A 70 8.13 -15.83 17.28
CA VAL A 70 7.65 -15.64 15.90
C VAL A 70 7.07 -14.24 15.73
N ILE A 71 7.58 -13.49 14.76
CA ILE A 71 7.18 -12.11 14.46
C ILE A 71 6.64 -12.05 13.04
N ALA A 72 5.39 -11.62 12.85
CA ALA A 72 4.86 -11.18 11.57
C ALA A 72 5.34 -9.75 11.28
N TYR A 73 6.09 -9.58 10.19
CA TYR A 73 6.69 -8.31 9.81
C TYR A 73 6.11 -7.79 8.50
N GLY A 74 5.31 -6.72 8.61
CA GLY A 74 4.60 -6.08 7.51
C GLY A 74 3.17 -6.58 7.32
N ASN A 75 2.32 -5.73 6.74
CA ASN A 75 0.87 -5.95 6.64
C ASN A 75 0.46 -7.24 5.95
N CYS A 76 1.23 -7.68 4.95
CA CYS A 76 0.96 -8.93 4.26
C CYS A 76 0.92 -10.11 5.25
N ALA A 77 1.82 -10.13 6.22
CA ALA A 77 1.87 -11.16 7.26
C ALA A 77 0.91 -10.87 8.42
N THR A 78 0.72 -9.61 8.81
CA THR A 78 -0.03 -9.26 10.03
C THR A 78 -1.54 -9.13 9.82
N THR A 79 -1.98 -8.61 8.66
CA THR A 79 -3.39 -8.34 8.37
C THR A 79 -3.85 -8.92 7.01
N GLY A 80 -2.93 -9.49 6.25
CA GLY A 80 -3.10 -9.92 4.85
C GLY A 80 -2.67 -8.85 3.82
N GLY A 81 -2.63 -7.58 4.23
CA GLY A 81 -2.11 -6.48 3.42
C GLY A 81 -2.87 -6.25 2.11
N VAL A 82 -2.21 -5.57 1.18
CA VAL A 82 -2.79 -5.17 -0.12
C VAL A 82 -3.20 -6.37 -0.98
N PHE A 83 -2.48 -7.49 -0.89
CA PHE A 83 -2.81 -8.72 -1.62
C PHE A 83 -4.14 -9.32 -1.19
N ALA A 84 -4.56 -9.08 0.05
CA ALA A 84 -5.82 -9.60 0.56
C ALA A 84 -7.06 -8.92 -0.04
N LEU A 85 -6.90 -7.83 -0.79
CA LEU A 85 -7.97 -7.26 -1.61
C LEU A 85 -8.58 -8.28 -2.57
N ALA A 86 -7.78 -9.24 -3.05
CA ALA A 86 -8.25 -10.34 -3.88
C ALA A 86 -9.27 -11.24 -3.17
N ASN A 87 -9.36 -11.23 -1.83
CA ASN A 87 -10.34 -12.04 -1.09
C ASN A 87 -11.79 -11.66 -1.42
N GLN A 88 -12.05 -10.43 -1.87
CA GLN A 88 -13.38 -10.05 -2.36
C GLN A 88 -13.83 -10.93 -3.55
N LYS A 89 -12.86 -11.52 -4.25
CA LYS A 89 -13.00 -12.39 -5.42
C LYS A 89 -12.79 -13.89 -5.13
N GLY A 90 -12.78 -14.27 -3.85
CA GLY A 90 -12.75 -15.66 -3.41
C GLY A 90 -11.36 -16.20 -3.04
N HIS A 91 -10.31 -15.39 -3.16
CA HIS A 91 -8.98 -15.77 -2.66
C HIS A 91 -8.96 -15.87 -1.12
N GLU A 92 -7.98 -16.61 -0.60
CA GLU A 92 -7.91 -16.95 0.83
C GLU A 92 -6.65 -16.43 1.53
N VAL A 93 -6.27 -15.19 1.22
CA VAL A 93 -5.17 -14.53 1.95
C VAL A 93 -5.57 -14.35 3.41
N SER A 94 -4.70 -14.79 4.33
CA SER A 94 -4.97 -14.76 5.77
C SER A 94 -3.80 -14.16 6.56
N PRO A 95 -4.08 -13.49 7.69
CA PRO A 95 -3.04 -13.02 8.59
C PRO A 95 -2.44 -14.17 9.41
N LEU A 96 -1.17 -14.02 9.80
CA LEU A 96 -0.41 -15.05 10.51
C LEU A 96 -1.05 -15.47 11.83
N ASN A 97 -1.66 -14.54 12.55
CA ASN A 97 -2.27 -14.80 13.85
C ASN A 97 -3.50 -15.73 13.80
N LYS A 98 -4.02 -16.05 12.61
CA LYS A 98 -5.04 -17.10 12.42
C LYS A 98 -4.44 -18.51 12.39
N ILE A 99 -3.12 -18.62 12.26
CA ILE A 99 -2.38 -19.87 12.20
C ILE A 99 -1.47 -20.01 13.43
N ILE A 100 -0.77 -18.94 13.80
CA ILE A 100 0.11 -18.84 14.98
C ILE A 100 -0.42 -17.72 15.87
N GLU A 101 -1.34 -18.06 16.78
CA GLU A 101 -2.08 -17.09 17.60
C GLU A 101 -1.18 -16.18 18.46
N ASP A 102 -0.06 -16.70 18.96
CA ASP A 102 0.90 -15.98 19.80
C ASP A 102 2.01 -15.27 19.00
N SER A 103 1.83 -15.10 17.69
CA SER A 103 2.75 -14.31 16.87
C SER A 103 2.64 -12.82 17.18
N ILE A 104 3.78 -12.13 17.25
CA ILE A 104 3.83 -10.68 17.42
C ILE A 104 3.66 -10.01 16.05
N SER A 105 2.87 -8.94 15.98
CA SER A 105 2.58 -8.25 14.72
C SER A 105 3.20 -6.85 14.67
N ILE A 106 4.06 -6.63 13.68
CA ILE A 106 4.60 -5.32 13.34
C ILE A 106 3.93 -4.85 12.04
N ASN A 107 2.88 -4.05 12.20
CA ASN A 107 2.10 -3.52 11.08
C ASN A 107 2.86 -2.39 10.40
N SER A 108 2.98 -2.47 9.06
CA SER A 108 3.28 -1.38 8.15
C SER A 108 3.43 -1.96 6.73
N CYS A 109 3.46 -1.12 5.72
CA CYS A 109 3.79 -1.51 4.35
C CYS A 109 4.62 -0.36 3.79
N LEU A 110 5.95 -0.29 3.90
CA LEU A 110 7.04 -1.17 4.39
C LEU A 110 7.17 -1.28 5.92
N GLY A 111 7.50 -2.46 6.46
CA GLY A 111 7.83 -2.69 7.87
C GLY A 111 8.92 -1.73 8.40
N GLU A 112 8.80 -1.26 9.64
CA GLU A 112 9.82 -0.37 10.25
C GLU A 112 10.89 -1.18 10.98
N ILE A 113 12.14 -1.04 10.52
CA ILE A 113 13.26 -1.84 11.02
C ILE A 113 13.54 -1.64 12.52
N GLU A 114 13.33 -0.42 13.04
CA GLU A 114 13.60 -0.11 14.45
C GLU A 114 12.57 -0.74 15.39
N GLU A 115 11.29 -0.83 14.98
CA GLU A 115 10.29 -1.61 15.72
C GLU A 115 10.64 -3.09 15.74
N LEU A 116 11.12 -3.61 14.62
CA LEU A 116 11.57 -5.00 14.52
C LEU A 116 12.77 -5.28 15.43
N LYS A 117 13.78 -4.40 15.45
CA LYS A 117 14.93 -4.51 16.37
C LYS A 117 14.48 -4.49 17.84
N GLN A 118 13.61 -3.56 18.23
CA GLN A 118 13.09 -3.48 19.60
C GLN A 118 12.36 -4.75 20.02
N GLU A 119 11.54 -5.31 19.13
CA GLU A 119 10.82 -6.55 19.42
C GLU A 119 11.75 -7.77 19.49
N ILE A 120 12.72 -7.85 18.58
CA ILE A 120 13.78 -8.88 18.62
C ILE A 120 14.52 -8.85 19.96
N GLU A 121 14.77 -7.66 20.50
CA GLU A 121 15.49 -7.42 21.75
C GLU A 121 14.61 -7.46 23.02
N GLU A 122 13.33 -7.81 22.89
CA GLU A 122 12.37 -7.90 24.01
C GLU A 122 12.12 -6.59 24.77
N ASN A 123 12.41 -5.45 24.13
CA ASN A 123 12.15 -4.13 24.71
C ASN A 123 10.68 -3.67 24.56
N GLY A 124 9.84 -4.52 23.97
CA GLY A 124 8.45 -4.22 23.62
C GLY A 124 8.33 -3.22 22.47
N LEU A 125 7.16 -3.21 21.82
CA LEU A 125 6.89 -2.27 20.74
C LEU A 125 6.68 -0.83 21.28
N PRO A 126 7.09 0.19 20.51
CA PRO A 126 6.91 1.57 20.92
C PRO A 126 5.42 1.92 20.99
N LYS A 127 5.05 2.75 21.96
CA LYS A 127 3.71 3.35 22.04
C LYS A 127 3.58 4.46 21.01
N LEU A 128 3.24 4.06 19.78
CA LEU A 128 2.99 4.98 18.68
C LEU A 128 1.69 5.76 18.88
N LYS A 129 1.72 7.05 18.56
CA LYS A 129 0.57 7.96 18.56
C LYS A 129 -0.32 7.71 17.35
N ASN A 130 -1.53 8.26 17.39
CA ASN A 130 -2.38 8.38 16.21
C ASN A 130 -1.74 9.32 15.18
N LEU A 131 -1.86 9.03 13.88
CA LEU A 131 -1.24 9.83 12.82
C LEU A 131 -1.71 11.30 12.84
N CYS A 132 -2.99 11.54 13.13
CA CYS A 132 -3.54 12.90 13.19
C CYS A 132 -2.93 13.75 14.32
N ILE A 133 -2.27 13.14 15.33
CA ILE A 133 -1.58 13.89 16.40
C ILE A 133 -0.27 14.50 15.90
N VAL A 134 0.38 13.85 14.93
CA VAL A 134 1.68 14.27 14.38
C VAL A 134 1.58 14.83 12.96
N CYS A 135 0.36 14.95 12.43
CA CYS A 135 0.08 15.54 11.13
C CYS A 135 0.13 17.07 11.24
N GLY A 136 0.81 17.74 10.29
CA GLY A 136 0.88 19.20 10.25
C GLY A 136 -0.41 19.88 9.76
N ARG A 137 -1.33 19.13 9.16
CA ARG A 137 -2.60 19.65 8.66
C ARG A 137 -3.60 19.87 9.80
N ARG A 138 -4.28 21.01 9.79
CA ARG A 138 -5.31 21.43 10.76
C ARG A 138 -6.66 20.83 10.37
N LYS A 139 -7.35 20.24 11.35
CA LYS A 139 -8.66 19.62 11.17
C LYS A 139 -9.75 20.47 11.83
N THR A 140 -10.87 20.67 11.16
CA THR A 140 -12.12 21.17 11.74
C THR A 140 -13.08 20.03 12.05
N CYS A 141 -13.05 18.96 11.24
CA CYS A 141 -14.03 17.87 11.28
C CYS A 141 -15.48 18.33 11.05
N ASP A 142 -15.66 19.41 10.28
CA ASP A 142 -16.98 19.85 9.83
C ASP A 142 -17.55 18.90 8.76
N TYR A 143 -18.84 19.03 8.48
CA TYR A 143 -19.45 18.31 7.37
C TYR A 143 -18.85 18.76 6.04
N LEU A 144 -18.71 17.80 5.12
CA LEU A 144 -18.14 18.04 3.79
C LEU A 144 -19.15 18.68 2.86
N ASP A 145 -18.67 19.60 2.04
CA ASP A 145 -19.45 20.16 0.93
C ASP A 145 -19.42 19.22 -0.29
N ASP A 146 -18.29 18.54 -0.52
CA ASP A 146 -18.08 17.61 -1.63
C ASP A 146 -17.11 16.47 -1.26
N VAL A 147 -17.12 15.39 -2.06
CA VAL A 147 -16.08 14.35 -2.03
C VAL A 147 -15.22 14.51 -3.27
N LYS A 148 -13.90 14.44 -3.11
CA LYS A 148 -12.94 14.61 -4.19
C LYS A 148 -12.02 13.40 -4.33
N ARG A 149 -11.77 13.03 -5.58
CA ARG A 149 -10.92 11.88 -5.95
C ARG A 149 -9.50 12.29 -6.32
N GLN A 150 -9.35 13.20 -7.29
CA GLN A 150 -8.05 13.67 -7.76
C GLN A 150 -7.59 14.90 -6.99
N ILE A 151 -6.38 14.85 -6.44
CA ILE A 151 -5.84 15.93 -5.63
C ILE A 151 -5.31 17.03 -6.53
N ASP A 152 -5.97 18.18 -6.47
CA ASP A 152 -5.53 19.43 -7.09
C ASP A 152 -5.35 20.50 -6.01
N LEU A 153 -4.25 20.42 -5.26
CA LEU A 153 -4.09 21.29 -4.09
C LEU A 153 -2.70 21.88 -3.98
N GLU A 154 -2.68 23.21 -3.91
CA GLU A 154 -1.61 23.99 -3.28
C GLU A 154 -1.75 24.01 -1.74
N ASP A 155 -2.95 23.72 -1.22
CA ASP A 155 -3.23 23.71 0.21
C ASP A 155 -2.48 22.56 0.92
N THR A 156 -1.52 22.96 1.76
CA THR A 156 -0.72 22.08 2.61
C THR A 156 -1.10 22.14 4.09
N GLU A 157 -2.07 23.00 4.45
CA GLU A 157 -2.45 23.27 5.84
C GLU A 157 -3.77 22.63 6.25
N THR A 158 -4.75 22.48 5.37
CA THR A 158 -6.08 21.96 5.72
C THR A 158 -6.10 20.43 5.70
N CYS A 159 -6.87 19.79 6.59
CA CYS A 159 -6.99 18.34 6.62
C CYS A 159 -7.54 17.81 5.28
N PHE A 160 -6.96 16.72 4.76
CA PHE A 160 -7.47 16.07 3.56
C PHE A 160 -8.95 15.71 3.65
N ASN A 161 -9.40 15.19 4.81
CA ASN A 161 -10.81 14.85 4.98
C ASN A 161 -11.68 16.10 4.88
N ASP A 162 -11.31 17.21 5.53
CA ASP A 162 -12.07 18.47 5.46
C ASP A 162 -12.09 19.08 4.05
N LEU A 163 -11.10 18.75 3.21
CA LEU A 163 -11.05 19.13 1.79
C LEU A 163 -11.81 18.16 0.86
N GLY A 164 -12.50 17.15 1.42
CA GLY A 164 -13.26 16.15 0.66
C GLY A 164 -12.44 14.94 0.21
N TYR A 165 -11.14 14.85 0.54
CA TYR A 165 -10.26 13.74 0.17
C TYR A 165 -10.18 12.69 1.29
N LEU A 166 -10.59 11.46 0.99
CA LEU A 166 -10.54 10.38 1.97
C LEU A 166 -9.10 10.13 2.48
N CYS A 167 -8.90 10.36 3.77
CA CYS A 167 -7.65 10.13 4.48
C CYS A 167 -7.87 9.26 5.74
N ASN A 168 -7.23 8.09 5.76
CA ASN A 168 -7.33 7.11 6.84
C ASN A 168 -6.50 7.46 8.09
N GLY A 169 -6.06 8.72 8.25
CA GLY A 169 -5.18 9.13 9.34
C GLY A 169 -5.79 8.92 10.72
N PHE A 170 -7.11 9.14 10.86
CA PHE A 170 -7.85 8.97 12.10
C PHE A 170 -7.82 7.54 12.64
N VAL A 171 -7.66 6.55 11.77
CA VAL A 171 -7.61 5.12 12.13
C VAL A 171 -6.21 4.53 11.99
N SER A 172 -5.19 5.38 11.87
CA SER A 172 -3.80 4.98 11.66
C SER A 172 -2.88 5.46 12.77
N LYS A 173 -1.82 4.70 13.04
CA LYS A 173 -0.69 5.11 13.88
C LYS A 173 0.25 6.00 13.08
N GLU A 174 1.07 6.77 13.79
CA GLU A 174 2.23 7.42 13.19
C GLU A 174 3.18 6.38 12.56
N CYS A 175 3.78 6.74 11.43
CA CYS A 175 4.74 5.93 10.73
C CYS A 175 5.92 6.78 10.27
N LYS A 176 7.04 6.14 9.95
CA LYS A 176 8.24 6.82 9.42
C LYS A 176 8.04 7.36 8.00
N GLU A 177 7.36 6.59 7.15
CA GLU A 177 7.22 6.87 5.71
C GLU A 177 5.84 7.48 5.40
N ARG A 178 5.58 8.68 5.92
CA ARG A 178 4.24 9.30 5.91
C ARG A 178 3.85 9.81 4.53
N CYS A 179 2.80 9.26 3.94
CA CYS A 179 2.22 9.76 2.67
C CYS A 179 1.85 11.25 2.73
N ILE A 180 1.37 11.70 3.90
CA ILE A 180 0.88 13.07 4.12
C ILE A 180 1.98 14.13 3.95
N ASP A 181 3.25 13.75 4.07
CA ASP A 181 4.39 14.65 3.86
C ASP A 181 4.64 14.91 2.36
N TYR A 182 4.04 14.11 1.48
CA TYR A 182 4.17 14.17 0.00
C TYR A 182 2.84 14.49 -0.68
N ASN A 183 2.01 15.31 -0.02
CA ASN A 183 0.67 15.70 -0.49
C ASN A 183 -0.23 14.50 -0.89
N ALA A 184 -0.14 13.39 -0.15
CA ALA A 184 -0.95 12.19 -0.38
C ALA A 184 -1.69 11.76 0.90
N PRO A 185 -3.00 11.48 0.84
CA PRO A 185 -3.78 11.00 1.98
C PRO A 185 -3.22 9.70 2.56
N CYS A 186 -3.37 9.54 3.87
CA CYS A 186 -3.05 8.29 4.54
C CYS A 186 -3.95 7.17 4.02
N ARG A 187 -3.36 6.00 3.75
CA ARG A 187 -4.06 4.82 3.20
C ARG A 187 -4.34 3.72 4.21
N GLY A 188 -4.06 3.97 5.50
CA GLY A 188 -4.43 3.03 6.55
C GLY A 188 -3.49 1.83 6.74
N CYS A 189 -2.23 1.93 6.29
CA CYS A 189 -1.29 0.80 6.36
C CYS A 189 -0.86 0.46 7.80
N LYS A 190 -1.03 1.34 8.79
CA LYS A 190 -0.64 1.07 10.17
C LYS A 190 -1.85 1.23 11.09
N PRO A 191 -2.78 0.26 11.15
CA PRO A 191 -4.02 0.43 11.88
C PRO A 191 -3.77 0.64 13.39
N ILE A 192 -4.48 1.60 14.00
CA ILE A 192 -4.42 1.87 15.44
C ILE A 192 -5.51 1.16 16.25
N ILE A 193 -6.58 0.75 15.57
CA ILE A 193 -7.78 0.16 16.17
C ILE A 193 -8.27 -1.02 15.34
N GLU A 194 -8.97 -1.95 16.01
CA GLU A 194 -9.62 -3.07 15.32
C GLU A 194 -10.69 -2.59 14.35
N ARG A 195 -10.82 -3.32 13.24
CA ARG A 195 -11.76 -3.02 12.14
C ARG A 195 -11.62 -1.57 11.67
N SER A 196 -10.38 -1.08 11.54
CA SER A 196 -10.04 0.30 11.18
C SER A 196 -10.81 0.79 9.94
N GLY A 197 -10.93 -0.05 8.91
CA GLY A 197 -11.67 0.28 7.69
C GLY A 197 -13.16 0.56 7.92
N ILE A 198 -13.85 -0.24 8.73
CA ILE A 198 -15.27 -0.02 9.06
C ILE A 198 -15.43 1.25 9.88
N ARG A 199 -14.52 1.51 10.81
CA ARG A 199 -14.57 2.72 11.63
C ARG A 199 -14.32 3.97 10.80
N MET A 200 -13.37 3.91 9.86
CA MET A 200 -13.13 5.01 8.93
C MET A 200 -14.30 5.20 7.98
N LEU A 201 -14.91 4.12 7.47
CA LEU A 201 -16.11 4.18 6.65
C LEU A 201 -17.27 4.86 7.39
N GLY A 202 -17.51 4.49 8.65
CA GLY A 202 -18.53 5.13 9.47
C GLY A 202 -18.23 6.61 9.74
N MET A 203 -16.98 6.94 10.09
CA MET A 203 -16.58 8.33 10.32
C MET A 203 -16.71 9.19 9.07
N PHE A 204 -16.17 8.74 7.94
CA PHE A 204 -16.25 9.47 6.66
C PHE A 204 -17.69 9.56 6.17
N GLY A 205 -18.48 8.50 6.34
CA GLY A 205 -19.93 8.50 6.13
C GLY A 205 -20.65 9.60 6.89
N THR A 206 -20.31 9.81 8.17
CA THR A 206 -20.86 10.93 8.96
C THR A 206 -20.42 12.28 8.41
N LEU A 207 -19.16 12.44 8.00
CA LEU A 207 -18.67 13.71 7.44
C LEU A 207 -19.40 14.08 6.14
N MET A 208 -19.77 13.11 5.31
CA MET A 208 -20.57 13.31 4.10
C MET A 208 -22.05 13.66 4.36
N GLY A 209 -22.46 13.89 5.61
CA GLY A 209 -23.88 14.06 5.97
C GLY A 209 -24.62 15.24 5.33
N ASN A 210 -23.92 16.21 4.75
CA ASN A 210 -24.51 17.32 3.99
C ASN A 210 -24.53 17.09 2.46
N ILE A 211 -23.91 16.03 1.98
CA ILE A 211 -23.83 15.73 0.55
C ILE A 211 -25.11 15.00 0.14
N GLU A 212 -25.74 15.49 -0.92
CA GLU A 212 -26.93 14.86 -1.46
C GLU A 212 -26.57 13.50 -2.07
N VAL A 213 -27.29 12.46 -1.66
CA VAL A 213 -27.17 11.12 -2.21
C VAL A 213 -28.44 10.79 -2.99
N ALA A 214 -28.28 10.16 -4.15
CA ALA A 214 -29.42 9.77 -4.96
C ALA A 214 -30.18 8.68 -4.22
N THR A 215 -31.44 8.94 -3.89
CA THR A 215 -32.31 7.99 -3.22
C THR A 215 -33.60 7.77 -4.00
N GLU A 216 -34.13 6.55 -3.94
CA GLU A 216 -35.41 6.21 -4.54
C GLU A 216 -36.26 5.36 -3.61
N HIS A 217 -37.58 5.46 -3.79
CA HIS A 217 -38.54 4.72 -2.98
C HIS A 217 -38.34 3.21 -3.14
N SER A 218 -38.23 2.48 -2.03
CA SER A 218 -38.16 1.02 -2.09
C SER A 218 -39.55 0.41 -2.36
N GLU A 219 -39.67 -0.43 -3.38
CA GLU A 219 -40.94 -1.10 -3.73
C GLU A 219 -41.45 -2.07 -2.64
N LYS A 220 -40.57 -2.50 -1.72
CA LYS A 220 -40.84 -3.55 -0.72
C LYS A 220 -40.79 -3.05 0.73
N GLY A 221 -41.43 -1.91 0.99
CA GLY A 221 -41.80 -1.49 2.35
C GLY A 221 -40.66 -1.03 3.27
N ALA A 222 -39.49 -0.70 2.73
CA ALA A 222 -38.48 0.06 3.44
C ALA A 222 -38.60 1.57 3.11
N THR A 223 -37.99 2.39 3.96
CA THR A 223 -37.62 3.79 3.64
C THR A 223 -36.78 3.83 2.35
N ASP A 224 -36.47 5.03 1.85
CA ASP A 224 -35.70 5.22 0.61
C ASP A 224 -34.44 4.33 0.57
N LYS A 225 -34.14 3.75 -0.59
CA LYS A 225 -32.86 3.07 -0.88
C LYS A 225 -31.95 4.01 -1.66
N LEU A 226 -30.65 3.73 -1.71
CA LEU A 226 -29.77 4.36 -2.68
C LEU A 226 -30.28 4.03 -4.09
N ALA A 227 -30.41 5.05 -4.92
CA ALA A 227 -30.83 4.91 -6.31
C ALA A 227 -29.66 4.33 -7.12
N ASP A 228 -29.98 3.68 -8.24
CA ASP A 228 -28.97 3.19 -9.20
C ASP A 228 -28.44 4.32 -10.12
N LYS A 229 -28.65 5.58 -9.73
CA LYS A 229 -28.20 6.77 -10.46
C LYS A 229 -26.91 7.30 -9.84
N ASP A 230 -26.08 7.87 -10.68
CA ASP A 230 -24.85 8.52 -10.24
C ASP A 230 -25.18 9.74 -9.35
N ASP A 231 -24.40 9.87 -8.28
CA ASP A 231 -24.40 11.00 -7.35
C ASP A 231 -22.96 11.37 -6.97
N ASP A 232 -22.78 12.54 -6.36
CA ASP A 232 -21.46 13.07 -6.02
C ASP A 232 -20.62 12.08 -5.18
N VAL A 233 -21.26 11.28 -4.33
CA VAL A 233 -20.59 10.31 -3.47
C VAL A 233 -20.14 9.08 -4.27
N THR A 234 -21.02 8.50 -5.08
CA THR A 234 -20.78 7.28 -5.85
C THR A 234 -19.82 7.53 -7.01
N GLU A 235 -19.84 8.72 -7.62
CA GLU A 235 -18.90 9.13 -8.66
C GLU A 235 -17.47 9.34 -8.12
N ASN A 236 -17.33 9.98 -6.95
CA ASN A 236 -16.03 10.32 -6.38
C ASN A 236 -15.45 9.24 -5.46
N LEU A 237 -16.27 8.32 -4.94
CA LEU A 237 -15.85 7.21 -4.09
C LEU A 237 -16.36 5.83 -4.56
N PRO A 238 -16.14 5.45 -5.84
CA PRO A 238 -16.68 4.20 -6.39
C PRO A 238 -16.02 2.93 -5.82
N ASP A 239 -14.78 3.04 -5.34
CA ASP A 239 -14.02 1.91 -4.77
C ASP A 239 -13.99 1.91 -3.24
N ILE A 240 -15.08 1.50 -2.60
CA ILE A 240 -15.16 1.37 -1.12
C ILE A 240 -14.12 0.38 -0.58
N VAL A 241 -13.89 -0.75 -1.27
CA VAL A 241 -12.99 -1.80 -0.75
C VAL A 241 -11.54 -1.32 -0.74
N GLY A 242 -11.05 -0.75 -1.83
CA GLY A 242 -9.68 -0.26 -1.93
C GLY A 242 -9.42 1.03 -1.15
N ASN A 243 -10.46 1.79 -0.80
CA ASN A 243 -10.33 3.01 0.00
C ASN A 243 -10.28 2.76 1.51
N PHE A 244 -11.15 1.88 2.02
CA PHE A 244 -11.29 1.64 3.46
C PHE A 244 -10.60 0.36 3.95
N PHE A 245 -10.46 -0.65 3.07
CA PHE A 245 -10.06 -2.00 3.47
C PHE A 245 -8.75 -2.47 2.84
N ARG A 246 -8.01 -1.57 2.18
CA ARG A 246 -6.79 -1.86 1.42
C ARG A 246 -5.82 -2.81 2.12
N PHE A 247 -5.58 -2.61 3.41
CA PHE A 247 -4.63 -3.41 4.18
C PHE A 247 -5.29 -4.29 5.23
N THR A 248 -6.61 -4.23 5.40
CA THR A 248 -7.32 -4.83 6.54
C THR A 248 -8.57 -5.62 6.16
N LEU A 249 -8.76 -5.93 4.87
CA LEU A 249 -9.93 -6.67 4.41
C LEU A 249 -10.15 -7.99 5.19
N PRO A 250 -9.13 -8.84 5.44
CA PRO A 250 -9.32 -10.07 6.23
C PRO A 250 -9.72 -9.85 7.68
N THR A 251 -9.36 -8.72 8.27
CA THR A 251 -9.64 -8.40 9.69
C THR A 251 -10.86 -7.47 9.85
N SER A 252 -11.52 -7.11 8.74
CA SER A 252 -12.71 -6.25 8.73
C SER A 252 -14.00 -6.96 9.18
N GLY A 253 -14.07 -8.28 9.00
CA GLY A 253 -15.30 -9.06 9.16
C GLY A 253 -16.24 -9.03 7.94
N LEU A 254 -15.82 -8.43 6.83
CA LEU A 254 -16.54 -8.56 5.55
C LEU A 254 -16.37 -9.99 4.99
N PRO A 255 -17.42 -10.57 4.38
CA PRO A 255 -17.33 -11.90 3.80
C PRO A 255 -16.49 -11.91 2.53
N LYS A 256 -15.85 -13.05 2.25
CA LYS A 256 -15.06 -13.30 1.04
C LYS A 256 -15.96 -13.67 -0.15
N GLY A 257 -15.43 -13.55 -1.37
CA GLY A 257 -16.02 -14.17 -2.57
C GLY A 257 -17.37 -13.62 -3.01
N ARG A 258 -17.64 -12.33 -2.78
CA ARG A 258 -18.85 -11.67 -3.28
C ARG A 258 -18.84 -11.44 -4.79
N ILE A 259 -17.65 -11.38 -5.38
CA ILE A 259 -17.42 -11.06 -6.79
C ILE A 259 -16.69 -12.25 -7.43
N ALA A 260 -16.94 -12.52 -8.71
CA ALA A 260 -16.16 -13.53 -9.43
C ALA A 260 -14.71 -13.06 -9.61
N SER A 261 -13.76 -14.01 -9.52
CA SER A 261 -12.38 -13.75 -9.93
C SER A 261 -12.32 -13.41 -11.42
N SER A 262 -11.46 -12.45 -11.78
CA SER A 262 -11.22 -12.09 -13.18
C SER A 262 -9.79 -12.42 -13.64
N GLY A 263 -9.02 -13.15 -12.83
CA GLY A 263 -7.64 -13.46 -13.15
C GLY A 263 -6.87 -14.12 -12.00
N THR A 264 -5.57 -13.92 -12.00
CA THR A 264 -4.68 -14.31 -10.91
C THR A 264 -4.95 -13.47 -9.65
N LEU A 265 -4.44 -13.93 -8.51
CA LEU A 265 -4.53 -13.19 -7.24
C LEU A 265 -4.02 -11.76 -7.39
N LEU A 266 -2.91 -11.57 -8.11
CA LEU A 266 -2.31 -10.25 -8.34
C LEU A 266 -3.23 -9.35 -9.17
N GLU A 267 -3.76 -9.86 -10.28
CA GLU A 267 -4.66 -9.10 -11.16
C GLU A 267 -5.94 -8.70 -10.41
N ASP A 268 -6.44 -9.59 -9.55
CA ASP A 268 -7.62 -9.36 -8.71
C ASP A 268 -7.44 -8.30 -7.61
N VAL A 269 -6.19 -7.91 -7.29
CA VAL A 269 -5.92 -6.76 -6.40
C VAL A 269 -6.22 -5.43 -7.10
N PHE A 270 -5.92 -5.35 -8.40
CA PHE A 270 -6.02 -4.16 -9.23
C PHE A 270 -7.40 -3.98 -9.88
N THR A 271 -8.08 -5.06 -10.25
CA THR A 271 -9.43 -4.95 -10.82
C THR A 271 -10.41 -4.36 -9.79
N GLY A 272 -11.22 -3.40 -10.23
CA GLY A 272 -12.12 -2.63 -9.37
C GLY A 272 -11.44 -1.45 -8.68
N ARG A 273 -10.15 -1.19 -8.96
CA ARG A 273 -9.42 -0.01 -8.48
C ARG A 273 -9.47 1.09 -9.50
N LEU A 274 -9.25 2.29 -9.00
CA LEU A 274 -9.21 3.51 -9.79
C LEU A 274 -7.84 3.69 -10.44
N ILE A 275 -7.80 4.27 -11.64
CA ILE A 275 -6.56 4.55 -12.38
C ILE A 275 -5.54 5.35 -11.53
N GLU A 276 -6.02 6.28 -10.72
CA GLU A 276 -5.24 7.11 -9.80
C GLU A 276 -4.61 6.31 -8.66
N GLU A 277 -5.16 5.15 -8.33
CA GLU A 277 -4.60 4.27 -7.31
C GLU A 277 -3.56 3.31 -7.89
N LEU A 278 -3.50 3.14 -9.22
CA LEU A 278 -2.55 2.23 -9.85
C LEU A 278 -1.09 2.54 -9.50
N PRO A 279 -0.59 3.79 -9.59
CA PRO A 279 0.80 4.10 -9.24
C PRO A 279 1.18 3.68 -7.82
N LEU A 280 0.27 3.90 -6.87
CA LEU A 280 0.50 3.53 -5.48
C LEU A 280 0.44 2.00 -5.30
N ILE A 281 -0.56 1.33 -5.90
CA ILE A 281 -0.69 -0.13 -5.79
C ILE A 281 0.51 -0.82 -6.43
N SER A 282 0.98 -0.37 -7.60
CA SER A 282 2.21 -0.88 -8.21
C SER A 282 3.43 -0.58 -7.35
N GLY A 283 3.50 0.61 -6.75
CA GLY A 283 4.53 0.96 -5.78
C GLY A 283 4.55 0.00 -4.60
N LEU A 284 3.40 -0.43 -4.07
CA LEU A 284 3.29 -1.37 -2.96
C LEU A 284 3.67 -2.81 -3.38
N LEU A 285 3.17 -3.25 -4.54
CA LEU A 285 3.24 -4.64 -4.98
C LEU A 285 4.55 -4.97 -5.70
N GLY A 286 5.12 -4.02 -6.44
CA GLY A 286 6.25 -4.18 -7.37
C GLY A 286 7.57 -4.65 -6.77
N GLY A 287 7.68 -4.72 -5.44
CA GLY A 287 8.88 -5.22 -4.77
C GLY A 287 10.17 -4.49 -5.13
N ASP A 288 11.20 -5.25 -5.49
CA ASP A 288 12.49 -4.79 -6.00
C ASP A 288 12.43 -4.25 -7.46
N HIS A 289 11.26 -4.32 -8.09
CA HIS A 289 10.92 -3.71 -9.38
C HIS A 289 9.81 -2.65 -9.26
N SER A 290 9.59 -2.11 -8.05
CA SER A 290 8.45 -1.22 -7.81
C SER A 290 8.51 0.12 -8.54
N ILE A 291 9.70 0.65 -8.83
CA ILE A 291 9.87 1.88 -9.59
C ILE A 291 9.56 1.60 -11.06
N SER A 292 10.22 0.62 -11.68
CA SER A 292 10.01 0.33 -13.10
C SER A 292 8.57 -0.09 -13.40
N LEU A 293 7.93 -0.89 -12.53
CA LEU A 293 6.52 -1.25 -12.70
C LEU A 293 5.60 -0.03 -12.60
N THR A 294 5.84 0.86 -11.64
CA THR A 294 5.03 2.07 -11.44
C THR A 294 5.18 3.03 -12.61
N LEU A 295 6.41 3.26 -13.07
CA LEU A 295 6.66 4.13 -14.22
C LEU A 295 6.07 3.55 -15.51
N LYS A 296 6.20 2.25 -15.77
CA LYS A 296 5.55 1.60 -16.92
C LYS A 296 4.04 1.84 -16.93
N ILE A 297 3.36 1.66 -15.79
CA ILE A 297 1.91 1.92 -15.68
C ILE A 297 1.58 3.38 -16.01
N ILE A 298 2.32 4.32 -15.40
CA ILE A 298 2.11 5.75 -15.60
C ILE A 298 2.34 6.14 -17.06
N GLU A 299 3.50 5.79 -17.60
CA GLU A 299 3.93 6.14 -18.96
C GLU A 299 3.00 5.53 -20.02
N THR A 300 2.47 4.33 -19.79
CA THR A 300 1.47 3.73 -20.70
C THR A 300 0.24 4.63 -20.85
N TYR A 301 -0.26 5.16 -19.74
CA TYR A 301 -1.44 6.02 -19.75
C TYR A 301 -1.11 7.40 -20.34
N GLU A 302 0.03 7.97 -19.96
CA GLU A 302 0.48 9.28 -20.44
C GLU A 302 0.70 9.29 -21.96
N GLU A 303 1.36 8.28 -22.51
CA GLU A 303 1.62 8.17 -23.96
C GLU A 303 0.32 8.03 -24.75
N ALA A 304 -0.61 7.20 -24.27
CA ALA A 304 -1.88 6.96 -24.96
C ALA A 304 -2.83 8.18 -24.93
N ASN A 305 -2.72 9.03 -23.90
CA ASN A 305 -3.58 10.20 -23.73
C ASN A 305 -2.86 11.53 -23.98
N ASN A 306 -1.66 11.51 -24.56
CA ASN A 306 -0.86 12.70 -24.88
C ASN A 306 -0.59 13.62 -23.68
N ILE A 307 -0.36 13.06 -22.49
CA ILE A 307 0.04 13.83 -21.31
C ILE A 307 1.53 14.17 -21.46
N GLU A 308 1.82 15.44 -21.75
CA GLU A 308 3.20 15.92 -21.85
C GLU A 308 3.86 16.04 -20.47
N ILE A 309 5.08 15.52 -20.35
CA ILE A 309 5.89 15.64 -19.13
C ILE A 309 7.13 16.50 -19.38
N SER A 310 7.50 17.28 -18.37
CA SER A 310 8.64 18.18 -18.47
C SER A 310 9.99 17.45 -18.50
N LYS A 311 11.05 18.18 -18.88
CA LYS A 311 12.42 17.67 -18.80
C LYS A 311 12.82 17.31 -17.37
N GLN A 312 12.31 18.04 -16.38
CA GLN A 312 12.60 17.79 -14.97
C GLN A 312 11.91 16.51 -14.48
N THR A 313 10.65 16.28 -14.87
CA THR A 313 9.95 15.01 -14.60
C THR A 313 10.73 13.82 -15.18
N LYS A 314 11.13 13.90 -16.45
CA LYS A 314 11.94 12.85 -17.11
C LYS A 314 13.25 12.58 -16.39
N LYS A 315 13.93 13.63 -15.92
CA LYS A 315 15.19 13.51 -15.17
C LYS A 315 14.97 12.71 -13.87
N TYR A 316 14.01 13.09 -13.04
CA TYR A 316 13.76 12.41 -11.76
C TYR A 316 13.29 10.97 -11.92
N ARG A 317 12.46 10.67 -12.93
CA ARG A 317 12.06 9.29 -13.26
C ARG A 317 13.27 8.43 -13.67
N ASN A 318 14.17 8.97 -14.49
CA ASN A 318 15.41 8.27 -14.86
C ASN A 318 16.35 8.06 -13.67
N ASP A 319 16.43 9.02 -12.74
CA ASP A 319 17.25 8.85 -11.54
C ASP A 319 16.67 7.78 -10.61
N LEU A 320 15.34 7.70 -10.48
CA LEU A 320 14.67 6.59 -9.78
C LEU A 320 14.97 5.23 -10.41
N LEU A 321 14.94 5.11 -11.75
CA LEU A 321 15.27 3.85 -12.44
C LEU A 321 16.72 3.39 -12.16
N LYS A 322 17.68 4.32 -12.18
CA LYS A 322 19.07 4.01 -11.81
C LYS A 322 19.19 3.54 -10.36
N LEU A 323 18.44 4.17 -9.44
CA LEU A 323 18.40 3.77 -8.04
C LEU A 323 17.78 2.37 -7.86
N GLU A 324 16.81 1.98 -8.67
CA GLU A 324 16.27 0.61 -8.67
C GLU A 324 17.36 -0.42 -9.06
N ASP A 325 18.12 -0.15 -10.12
CA ASP A 325 19.22 -1.03 -10.55
C ASP A 325 20.31 -1.15 -9.47
N GLU A 326 20.62 -0.05 -8.78
CA GLU A 326 21.55 -0.06 -7.65
C GLU A 326 20.99 -0.83 -6.45
N LEU A 327 19.69 -0.65 -6.15
CA LEU A 327 19.00 -1.35 -5.07
C LEU A 327 19.04 -2.86 -5.27
N GLN A 328 18.80 -3.34 -6.49
CA GLN A 328 18.89 -4.76 -6.81
C GLN A 328 20.28 -5.34 -6.53
N LYS A 329 21.35 -4.61 -6.89
CA LYS A 329 22.74 -5.01 -6.58
C LYS A 329 23.00 -5.06 -5.07
N ALA A 330 22.47 -4.09 -4.31
CA ALA A 330 22.57 -4.06 -2.86
C ALA A 330 21.81 -5.22 -2.19
N ILE A 331 20.63 -5.59 -2.72
CA ILE A 331 19.84 -6.74 -2.28
C ILE A 331 20.59 -8.05 -2.53
N GLN A 332 21.12 -8.24 -3.75
CA GLN A 332 21.87 -9.44 -4.12
C GLN A 332 23.11 -9.64 -3.26
N SER A 333 23.87 -8.57 -3.01
CA SER A 333 25.04 -8.60 -2.13
C SER A 333 24.70 -8.62 -0.63
N LYS A 334 23.42 -8.38 -0.27
CA LYS A 334 22.94 -8.25 1.12
C LYS A 334 23.83 -7.29 1.92
N ASN A 335 24.16 -6.14 1.33
CA ASN A 335 24.99 -5.11 1.92
C ASN A 335 24.10 -4.07 2.64
N PRO A 336 24.12 -4.01 3.99
CA PRO A 336 23.24 -3.13 4.76
C PRO A 336 23.50 -1.64 4.52
N ASP A 337 24.75 -1.22 4.37
CA ASP A 337 25.11 0.19 4.20
C ASP A 337 24.68 0.70 2.82
N GLN A 338 24.94 -0.09 1.77
CA GLN A 338 24.47 0.23 0.42
C GLN A 338 22.95 0.26 0.36
N TYR A 339 22.29 -0.76 0.92
CA TYR A 339 20.82 -0.82 0.95
C TYR A 339 20.23 0.41 1.65
N LYS A 340 20.76 0.78 2.82
CA LYS A 340 20.33 1.97 3.56
C LYS A 340 20.49 3.24 2.73
N LYS A 341 21.70 3.46 2.18
CA LYS A 341 22.00 4.66 1.39
C LYS A 341 21.08 4.79 0.17
N ILE A 342 20.92 3.71 -0.61
CA ILE A 342 20.12 3.75 -1.84
C ILE A 342 18.65 3.98 -1.52
N THR A 343 18.11 3.29 -0.51
CA THR A 343 16.71 3.48 -0.11
C THR A 343 16.46 4.88 0.49
N GLU A 344 17.44 5.52 1.11
CA GLU A 344 17.36 6.94 1.51
C GLU A 344 17.25 7.87 0.29
N GLU A 345 18.03 7.64 -0.77
CA GLU A 345 17.93 8.43 -2.01
C GLU A 345 16.58 8.20 -2.73
N ILE A 346 16.08 6.96 -2.76
CA ILE A 346 14.75 6.66 -3.32
C ILE A 346 13.67 7.44 -2.56
N ARG A 347 13.73 7.48 -1.22
CA ARG A 347 12.77 8.23 -0.39
C ARG A 347 12.81 9.73 -0.67
N LYS A 348 13.96 10.31 -1.00
CA LYS A 348 14.03 11.75 -1.34
C LYS A 348 13.24 12.08 -2.61
N ILE A 349 13.30 11.22 -3.62
CA ILE A 349 12.64 11.48 -4.91
C ILE A 349 11.21 10.94 -4.92
N GLY A 350 11.04 9.65 -4.61
CA GLY A 350 9.75 8.96 -4.60
C GLY A 350 8.90 9.23 -3.36
N GLY A 351 9.42 9.97 -2.39
CA GLY A 351 8.81 10.30 -1.10
C GLY A 351 8.90 9.17 -0.08
N ASN A 352 8.58 7.95 -0.49
CA ASN A 352 8.78 6.77 0.34
C ASN A 352 9.09 5.55 -0.49
N MET A 353 9.30 4.40 0.15
CA MET A 353 9.58 3.16 -0.57
C MET A 353 8.38 2.65 -1.37
N ASN A 354 7.18 3.25 -1.21
CA ASN A 354 5.99 2.96 -2.03
C ASN A 354 5.70 4.06 -3.05
N LEU A 355 6.63 5.00 -3.25
CA LEU A 355 6.58 6.00 -4.31
C LEU A 355 5.38 6.96 -4.19
N SER A 356 4.97 7.32 -2.96
CA SER A 356 3.82 8.23 -2.75
C SER A 356 3.96 9.62 -3.38
N ASN A 357 5.18 10.03 -3.76
CA ASN A 357 5.41 11.29 -4.47
C ASN A 357 5.29 11.15 -6.00
N VAL A 358 5.39 9.95 -6.55
CA VAL A 358 5.37 9.71 -8.00
C VAL A 358 3.93 9.61 -8.49
N PHE A 359 3.56 10.39 -9.51
CA PHE A 359 2.20 10.37 -10.06
C PHE A 359 2.19 10.65 -11.57
N PHE A 360 1.00 10.62 -12.17
CA PHE A 360 0.80 11.04 -13.56
C PHE A 360 1.20 12.51 -13.73
N GLY A 361 1.82 12.82 -14.87
CA GLY A 361 2.35 14.15 -15.23
C GLY A 361 3.64 14.55 -14.50
N GLY A 362 3.88 14.05 -13.28
CA GLY A 362 4.97 14.55 -12.46
C GLY A 362 5.00 14.01 -11.03
N PHE A 363 5.19 14.90 -10.07
CA PHE A 363 5.35 14.59 -8.67
C PHE A 363 4.43 15.45 -7.80
N ARG A 364 3.99 14.90 -6.66
CA ARG A 364 3.01 15.55 -5.77
C ARG A 364 3.58 16.60 -4.85
N SER A 365 4.90 16.61 -4.67
CA SER A 365 5.64 17.53 -3.81
C SER A 365 7.04 17.80 -4.34
N GLN A 366 7.58 18.94 -3.91
CA GLN A 366 8.91 19.40 -4.29
C GLN A 366 9.99 18.42 -3.81
N ILE A 367 10.89 18.04 -4.71
CA ILE A 367 11.99 17.10 -4.44
C ILE A 367 13.25 17.84 -4.00
N ASN A 368 13.48 19.03 -4.55
CA ASN A 368 14.66 19.84 -4.29
C ASN A 368 14.28 21.32 -4.17
N ASP A 369 14.71 21.97 -3.09
CA ASP A 369 14.43 23.38 -2.78
C ASP A 369 14.91 24.35 -3.86
N LYS A 370 15.88 23.94 -4.70
CA LYS A 370 16.42 24.76 -5.80
C LYS A 370 15.62 24.66 -7.09
N ASP A 371 14.74 23.67 -7.22
CA ASP A 371 13.92 23.51 -8.41
C ASP A 371 12.66 24.38 -8.32
N ASN A 372 12.16 24.84 -9.47
CA ASN A 372 10.79 25.34 -9.57
C ASN A 372 9.82 24.15 -9.56
N PHE A 373 9.00 24.00 -8.51
CA PHE A 373 8.11 22.84 -8.39
C PHE A 373 7.04 22.80 -9.50
N GLU A 374 6.56 23.96 -9.95
CA GLU A 374 5.55 24.04 -11.03
C GLU A 374 6.03 23.41 -12.35
N ASP A 375 7.35 23.24 -12.56
CA ASP A 375 7.87 22.58 -13.76
C ASP A 375 7.63 21.06 -13.77
N TYR A 376 7.38 20.43 -12.62
CA TYR A 376 7.25 18.97 -12.50
C TYR A 376 6.15 18.53 -11.54
N LYS A 377 5.26 19.44 -11.18
CA LYS A 377 4.07 19.18 -10.37
C LYS A 377 3.13 18.26 -11.14
N SER A 378 2.55 17.29 -10.45
CA SER A 378 1.46 16.50 -11.00
C SER A 378 0.18 17.33 -11.04
N HIS A 379 -0.63 17.14 -12.07
CA HIS A 379 -1.92 17.82 -12.23
C HIS A 379 -3.05 16.80 -12.33
N VAL A 380 -4.29 17.28 -12.14
CA VAL A 380 -5.49 16.52 -12.50
C VAL A 380 -5.44 16.21 -13.98
N PHE A 381 -5.88 15.02 -14.33
CA PHE A 381 -5.94 14.56 -15.71
C PHE A 381 -7.32 14.01 -16.02
N ASP A 382 -7.70 14.10 -17.29
CA ASP A 382 -8.94 13.51 -17.77
C ASP A 382 -8.84 11.98 -17.74
N VAL A 383 -9.86 11.35 -17.16
CA VAL A 383 -10.01 9.90 -17.17
C VAL A 383 -10.62 9.50 -18.51
N VAL A 384 -9.86 8.74 -19.30
CA VAL A 384 -10.25 8.33 -20.66
C VAL A 384 -10.48 6.82 -20.67
N GLU A 385 -11.68 6.38 -21.04
CA GLU A 385 -11.94 4.95 -21.26
C GLU A 385 -11.01 4.39 -22.34
N GLY A 386 -10.46 3.19 -22.11
CA GLY A 386 -9.64 2.56 -23.13
C GLY A 386 -8.85 1.35 -22.67
N THR A 387 -8.11 0.78 -23.62
CA THR A 387 -7.15 -0.29 -23.38
C THR A 387 -5.74 0.22 -23.59
N TYR A 388 -4.92 0.07 -22.56
CA TYR A 388 -3.59 0.60 -22.43
C TYR A 388 -2.58 -0.55 -22.42
N LYS A 389 -1.54 -0.49 -23.27
CA LYS A 389 -0.54 -1.56 -23.39
C LYS A 389 0.85 -0.98 -23.55
N ASN A 390 1.78 -1.39 -22.68
CA ASN A 390 3.20 -1.09 -22.81
C ASN A 390 4.03 -2.30 -22.36
N GLY A 391 4.44 -3.11 -23.34
CA GLY A 391 5.27 -4.29 -23.14
C GLY A 391 4.70 -5.28 -22.12
N SER A 392 5.19 -5.17 -20.89
CA SER A 392 4.86 -6.05 -19.78
C SER A 392 3.61 -5.68 -18.99
N VAL A 393 2.99 -4.53 -19.26
CA VAL A 393 1.77 -4.09 -18.58
C VAL A 393 0.67 -3.83 -19.61
N GLU A 394 -0.52 -4.36 -19.34
CA GLU A 394 -1.72 -4.13 -20.14
C GLU A 394 -2.92 -3.98 -19.20
N PHE A 395 -3.74 -2.93 -19.37
CA PHE A 395 -4.94 -2.74 -18.56
C PHE A 395 -6.06 -2.05 -19.35
N THR A 396 -7.30 -2.28 -18.94
CA THR A 396 -8.49 -1.62 -19.50
C THR A 396 -9.21 -0.89 -18.38
N ILE A 397 -9.62 0.35 -18.63
CA ILE A 397 -10.43 1.14 -17.69
C ILE A 397 -11.76 1.52 -18.33
N ASP A 398 -12.81 1.65 -17.51
CA ASP A 398 -14.13 2.12 -17.92
C ASP A 398 -14.25 3.67 -17.88
N PRO A 399 -15.39 4.27 -18.26
CA PRO A 399 -15.53 5.73 -18.34
C PRO A 399 -15.25 6.50 -17.04
N ILE A 400 -15.45 5.87 -15.87
CA ILE A 400 -15.13 6.47 -14.57
C ILE A 400 -13.75 6.06 -14.06
N GLY A 401 -12.94 5.40 -14.89
CA GLY A 401 -11.55 5.07 -14.60
C GLY A 401 -11.37 3.87 -13.68
N ILE A 402 -12.38 3.00 -13.57
CA ILE A 402 -12.23 1.72 -12.86
C ILE A 402 -11.54 0.73 -13.78
N VAL A 403 -10.48 0.12 -13.27
CA VAL A 403 -9.73 -0.94 -13.94
C VAL A 403 -10.59 -2.20 -14.02
N LYS A 404 -10.92 -2.61 -15.24
CA LYS A 404 -11.71 -3.82 -15.53
C LYS A 404 -10.83 -5.05 -15.63
N GLU A 405 -9.71 -4.90 -16.31
CA GLU A 405 -8.73 -5.96 -16.53
C GLU A 405 -7.33 -5.37 -16.41
N ILE A 406 -6.39 -6.16 -15.89
CA ILE A 406 -4.97 -5.85 -15.91
C ILE A 406 -4.19 -7.15 -16.11
N LYS A 407 -3.07 -7.08 -16.82
CA LYS A 407 -2.09 -8.16 -16.98
C LYS A 407 -0.70 -7.59 -16.74
N ILE A 408 0.02 -8.21 -15.82
CA ILE A 408 1.41 -7.87 -15.51
C ILE A 408 2.29 -9.07 -15.85
N LYS A 409 3.06 -8.95 -16.94
CA LYS A 409 3.87 -10.02 -17.52
C LYS A 409 5.29 -10.10 -16.95
N GLU A 410 5.78 -9.02 -16.32
CA GLU A 410 7.13 -8.93 -15.74
C GLU A 410 7.11 -8.21 -14.38
N GLY A 411 8.12 -8.47 -13.54
CA GLY A 411 8.38 -7.69 -12.32
C GLY A 411 7.77 -8.22 -11.02
N LEU A 412 6.95 -9.28 -11.09
CA LEU A 412 6.31 -9.91 -9.93
C LEU A 412 6.33 -11.43 -10.09
N LYS A 413 7.40 -12.08 -9.62
CA LYS A 413 7.50 -13.55 -9.53
C LYS A 413 7.21 -14.05 -8.12
#